data_AF-A0A7V7SC64-F1
#
_entry.id   AF-A0A7V7SC64-F1
#
_cell.length_a   1.000
_cell.length_b   1.000
_cell.length_c   1.000
_cell.angle_alpha   90.00
_cell.angle_beta   90.00
_cell.angle_gamma   90.00
#
_symmetry.space_group_name_H-M   'P 1'
#
loop_
_entity.id
_entity.type
_entity.pdbx_description
1 polymer ?
#
loop_
_entity_poly.entity_id
_entity_poly.type
_entity_poly.pdbx_seq_one_letter_code
_entity_poly.pdbx_strand_id
1 'polypeptide(L)'
;MSIHKHHARNAKRIFFVAVIAWIIVAIGLVMEYKKGMLFTSEKENLKLIGVVLPAFGLLIYSFIEKRRSKMLKQEIYNRETSELCEQQKFVVRKEVGVFQVITYFGLDGNTVGFLKEEYDFVIQRVWQAVLSFLFKGLYKQQFYLYNHSGERLLHVQKKMGVRNFYIFSNVDGKKIGELKQVLSLTKWEWIFLGVDGKEFGKVTGDLSATMQKINWRDGTHIDVKEDGIPLEAVKYFSASGGSLVTASISEQAELPRAVYYSVSAIITIKN
;
A
#
# COMPACT_ATOMS: atom_id res chain seq x y z
N MET A 1 7.32 -9.38 -6.35
CA MET A 1 7.77 -9.60 -4.97
C MET A 1 6.63 -10.21 -4.15
N SER A 2 6.51 -11.54 -4.06
CA SER A 2 5.29 -12.21 -3.56
C SER A 2 4.91 -11.90 -2.09
N ILE A 3 3.62 -12.06 -1.75
CA ILE A 3 3.03 -11.79 -0.42
C ILE A 3 3.79 -12.47 0.73
N HIS A 4 4.42 -13.64 0.49
CA HIS A 4 5.24 -14.30 1.49
C HIS A 4 6.47 -13.47 1.91
N LYS A 5 7.11 -12.74 0.98
CA LYS A 5 8.23 -11.83 1.28
C LYS A 5 7.77 -10.65 2.13
N HIS A 6 6.53 -10.22 1.94
CA HIS A 6 5.93 -9.17 2.75
C HIS A 6 5.73 -9.63 4.20
N HIS A 7 5.12 -10.79 4.41
CA HIS A 7 4.99 -11.40 5.74
C HIS A 7 6.35 -11.65 6.40
N ALA A 8 7.37 -12.06 5.65
CA ALA A 8 8.73 -12.21 6.18
C ALA A 8 9.32 -10.89 6.69
N ARG A 9 9.16 -9.81 5.90
CA ARG A 9 9.65 -8.48 6.26
C ARG A 9 8.89 -7.92 7.47
N ASN A 10 7.57 -8.10 7.51
CA ASN A 10 6.73 -7.68 8.63
C ASN A 10 7.11 -8.43 9.92
N ALA A 11 7.24 -9.76 9.85
CA ALA A 11 7.71 -10.58 10.96
C ALA A 11 9.06 -10.10 11.51
N LYS A 12 10.03 -9.80 10.64
CA LYS A 12 11.36 -9.31 11.04
C LYS A 12 11.27 -7.94 11.73
N ARG A 13 10.43 -7.03 11.23
CA ARG A 13 10.24 -5.70 11.83
C ARG A 13 9.60 -5.81 13.22
N ILE A 14 8.54 -6.59 13.35
CA ILE A 14 7.84 -6.79 14.63
C ILE A 14 8.73 -7.50 15.63
N PHE A 15 9.54 -8.47 15.18
CA PHE A 15 10.56 -9.10 16.03
C PHE A 15 11.54 -8.07 16.57
N PHE A 16 12.05 -7.17 15.72
CA PHE A 16 13.00 -6.14 16.13
C PHE A 16 12.39 -5.17 17.14
N VAL A 17 11.15 -4.73 16.93
CA VAL A 17 10.42 -3.89 17.90
C VAL A 17 10.22 -4.63 19.22
N ALA A 18 9.87 -5.92 19.17
CA ALA A 18 9.72 -6.73 20.37
C ALA A 18 11.05 -6.84 21.15
N VAL A 19 12.18 -7.04 20.46
CA VAL A 19 13.51 -7.07 21.10
C VAL A 19 13.82 -5.73 21.79
N ILE A 20 13.56 -4.60 21.15
CA ILE A 20 13.75 -3.27 21.78
C ILE A 20 12.86 -3.13 23.01
N ALA A 21 11.59 -3.51 22.92
CA ALA A 21 10.66 -3.46 24.06
C ALA A 21 11.18 -4.32 25.23
N TRP A 22 11.70 -5.51 24.95
CA TRP A 22 12.30 -6.38 25.97
C TRP A 22 13.57 -5.79 26.59
N ILE A 23 14.41 -5.10 25.81
CA ILE A 23 15.59 -4.39 26.34
C ILE A 23 15.14 -3.28 27.30
N ILE A 24 14.11 -2.50 26.94
CA ILE A 24 13.57 -1.44 27.80
C ILE A 24 13.00 -2.03 29.11
N VAL A 25 12.24 -3.12 29.02
CA VAL A 25 11.71 -3.84 30.18
C VAL A 25 12.86 -4.35 31.07
N ALA A 26 13.91 -4.93 30.50
CA ALA A 26 15.05 -5.42 31.25
C ALA A 26 15.81 -4.28 31.95
N ILE A 27 16.04 -3.15 31.28
CA ILE A 27 16.66 -1.96 31.88
C ILE A 27 15.81 -1.44 33.04
N GLY A 28 14.49 -1.33 32.84
CA GLY A 28 13.54 -0.91 33.89
C GLY A 28 13.62 -1.82 35.12
N LEU A 29 13.56 -3.13 34.91
CA LEU A 29 13.69 -4.13 35.98
C LEU A 29 15.02 -4.03 36.74
N VAL A 30 16.14 -3.87 36.03
CA VAL A 30 17.47 -3.72 36.66
C VAL A 30 17.55 -2.42 37.48
N MET A 31 16.95 -1.33 37.00
CA MET A 31 16.90 -0.06 37.72
C MET A 31 16.04 -0.15 38.98
N GLU A 32 14.87 -0.78 38.90
CA GLU A 32 13.99 -1.00 40.05
C GLU A 32 14.63 -1.94 41.08
N TYR A 33 15.37 -2.95 40.61
CA TYR A 33 16.12 -3.87 41.47
C TYR A 33 17.18 -3.13 42.27
N LYS A 34 17.98 -2.29 41.60
CA LYS A 34 19.00 -1.46 42.26
C LYS A 34 18.43 -0.47 43.26
N LYS A 35 17.19 0.00 43.05
CA LYS A 35 16.51 0.90 43.99
C LYS A 35 15.86 0.18 45.18
N GLY A 36 15.84 -1.16 45.18
CA GLY A 36 15.15 -1.95 46.22
C GLY A 36 13.63 -1.78 46.23
N MET A 37 13.05 -1.18 45.18
CA MET A 37 11.61 -0.91 45.05
C MET A 37 10.85 -2.03 44.32
N LEU A 38 11.57 -3.04 43.82
CA LEU A 38 10.98 -4.15 43.09
C LEU A 38 9.89 -4.83 43.94
N PHE A 39 8.65 -4.79 43.44
CA PHE A 39 7.46 -5.38 44.05
C PHE A 39 6.96 -4.73 45.36
N THR A 40 7.29 -3.46 45.62
CA THR A 40 6.83 -2.78 46.86
C THR A 40 5.37 -2.29 46.83
N SER A 41 4.74 -2.18 45.64
CA SER A 41 3.35 -1.76 45.49
C SER A 41 2.61 -2.54 44.40
N GLU A 42 1.36 -2.97 44.66
CA GLU A 42 0.48 -3.61 43.67
C GLU A 42 0.30 -2.77 42.39
N LYS A 43 0.35 -1.43 42.52
CA LYS A 43 0.23 -0.50 41.40
C LYS A 43 1.42 -0.56 40.44
N GLU A 44 2.61 -0.89 40.94
CA GLU A 44 3.82 -1.07 40.12
C GLU A 44 3.80 -2.43 39.42
N ASN A 45 3.31 -3.47 40.09
CA ASN A 45 3.13 -4.80 39.49
C ASN A 45 2.14 -4.76 38.32
N LEU A 46 1.02 -4.04 38.46
CA LEU A 46 0.04 -3.86 37.38
C LEU A 46 0.62 -3.11 36.17
N LYS A 47 1.48 -2.11 36.40
CA LYS A 47 2.18 -1.40 35.31
C LYS A 47 3.17 -2.32 34.59
N LEU A 48 3.92 -3.12 35.33
CA LEU A 48 4.86 -4.09 34.75
C LEU A 48 4.11 -5.11 33.89
N ILE A 49 3.03 -5.70 34.41
CA ILE A 49 2.16 -6.63 33.67
C ILE A 49 1.61 -5.95 32.41
N GLY A 50 1.16 -4.70 32.52
CA GLY A 50 0.65 -3.90 31.41
C GLY A 50 1.66 -3.64 30.29
N VAL A 51 2.97 -3.70 30.57
CA VAL A 51 4.03 -3.54 29.55
C VAL A 51 4.54 -4.91 29.05
N VAL A 52 4.64 -5.89 29.93
CA VAL A 52 5.14 -7.24 29.61
C VAL A 52 4.16 -8.01 28.72
N LEU A 53 2.85 -7.94 28.98
CA LEU A 53 1.84 -8.64 28.16
C LEU A 53 1.88 -8.20 26.68
N PRO A 54 1.85 -6.89 26.35
CA PRO A 54 1.98 -6.43 24.98
C PRO A 54 3.31 -6.84 24.32
N ALA A 55 4.43 -6.82 25.07
CA ALA A 55 5.73 -7.26 24.55
C ALA A 55 5.75 -8.75 24.18
N PHE A 56 5.10 -9.61 24.99
CA PHE A 56 4.87 -11.01 24.64
C PHE A 56 3.95 -11.15 23.42
N GLY A 57 2.88 -10.36 23.34
CA GLY A 57 1.97 -10.33 22.19
C GLY A 57 2.71 -10.05 20.88
N LEU A 58 3.62 -9.07 20.88
CA LEU A 58 4.45 -8.74 19.72
C LEU A 58 5.36 -9.91 19.29
N LEU A 59 5.96 -10.63 20.25
CA LEU A 59 6.77 -11.82 19.95
C LEU A 59 5.93 -12.93 19.31
N ILE A 60 4.79 -13.28 19.92
CA ILE A 60 3.90 -14.33 19.42
C ILE A 60 3.43 -13.98 18.00
N TYR A 61 3.00 -12.74 17.79
CA TYR A 61 2.58 -12.26 16.47
C TYR A 61 3.70 -12.37 15.43
N SER A 62 4.93 -12.00 15.78
CA SER A 62 6.10 -12.15 14.90
C SER A 62 6.34 -13.61 14.48
N PHE A 63 6.23 -14.56 15.42
CA PHE A 63 6.37 -15.98 15.11
C PHE A 63 5.26 -16.49 14.18
N ILE A 64 4.01 -16.09 14.42
CA ILE A 64 2.87 -16.44 13.57
C ILE A 64 3.08 -15.94 12.14
N GLU A 65 3.45 -14.67 11.97
CA GLU A 65 3.74 -14.07 10.66
C GLU A 65 4.91 -14.76 9.95
N LYS A 66 5.97 -15.13 10.69
CA LYS A 66 7.11 -15.88 10.14
C LYS A 66 6.72 -17.27 9.67
N ARG A 67 5.85 -17.98 10.41
CA ARG A 67 5.33 -19.30 10.01
C ARG A 67 4.45 -19.18 8.77
N ARG A 68 3.55 -18.20 8.75
CA ARG A 68 2.67 -17.91 7.61
C ARG A 68 3.48 -17.61 6.34
N SER A 69 4.53 -16.80 6.45
CA SER A 69 5.46 -16.54 5.33
C SER A 69 6.06 -17.83 4.76
N LYS A 70 6.51 -18.77 5.60
CA LYS A 70 7.09 -20.04 5.13
C LYS A 70 6.07 -20.92 4.39
N MET A 71 4.85 -21.01 4.91
CA MET A 71 3.76 -21.77 4.29
C MET A 71 3.37 -21.18 2.93
N LEU A 72 3.19 -19.87 2.86
CA LEU A 72 2.84 -19.16 1.62
C LEU A 72 3.94 -19.27 0.56
N LYS A 73 5.22 -19.30 0.96
CA LYS A 73 6.34 -19.50 0.04
C LYS A 73 6.25 -20.84 -0.69
N GLN A 74 5.81 -21.90 -0.02
CA GLN A 74 5.69 -23.24 -0.62
C GLN A 74 4.50 -23.34 -1.58
N GLU A 75 3.35 -22.76 -1.24
CA GLU A 75 2.16 -22.79 -2.10
C GLU A 75 2.33 -21.98 -3.39
N ILE A 76 2.98 -20.81 -3.29
CA ILE A 76 3.13 -19.87 -4.42
C ILE A 76 4.12 -20.37 -5.48
N TYR A 77 5.11 -21.18 -5.09
CA TYR A 77 6.11 -21.69 -6.02
C TYR A 77 5.52 -22.63 -7.09
N ASN A 78 4.28 -23.11 -6.90
CA ASN A 78 3.62 -24.08 -7.79
C ASN A 78 2.52 -23.49 -8.69
N ARG A 79 2.38 -22.16 -8.79
CA ARG A 79 1.35 -21.53 -9.64
C ARG A 79 1.93 -20.58 -10.66
N GLU A 80 1.42 -20.68 -11.89
CA GLU A 80 1.68 -19.71 -12.95
C GLU A 80 1.11 -18.33 -12.58
N THR A 81 1.89 -17.28 -12.84
CA THR A 81 1.52 -15.90 -12.56
C THR A 81 0.78 -15.31 -13.75
N SER A 82 -0.50 -14.94 -13.57
CA SER A 82 -1.25 -14.18 -14.58
C SER A 82 -0.81 -12.72 -14.64
N GLU A 83 -0.96 -12.08 -15.80
CA GLU A 83 -0.57 -10.68 -15.98
C GLU A 83 -1.51 -9.70 -15.27
N LEU A 84 -0.96 -8.56 -14.82
CA LEU A 84 -1.72 -7.50 -14.14
C LEU A 84 -2.95 -7.04 -14.95
N CYS A 85 -2.76 -6.79 -16.24
CA CYS A 85 -3.79 -6.17 -17.08
C CYS A 85 -4.90 -7.13 -17.52
N GLU A 86 -4.80 -8.40 -17.15
CA GLU A 86 -5.79 -9.45 -17.42
C GLU A 86 -6.69 -9.72 -16.21
N GLN A 87 -6.31 -9.26 -15.03
CA GLN A 87 -7.04 -9.55 -13.80
C GLN A 87 -8.21 -8.60 -13.56
N GLN A 88 -9.43 -9.13 -13.61
CA GLN A 88 -10.62 -8.39 -13.23
C GLN A 88 -10.73 -8.14 -11.72
N LYS A 89 -10.09 -8.97 -10.88
CA LYS A 89 -10.10 -8.81 -9.42
C LYS A 89 -8.69 -8.95 -8.87
N PHE A 90 -8.27 -7.97 -8.09
CA PHE A 90 -6.94 -7.94 -7.49
C PHE A 90 -6.94 -7.14 -6.18
N VAL A 91 -5.96 -7.40 -5.33
CA VAL A 91 -5.77 -6.69 -4.07
C VAL A 91 -4.63 -5.69 -4.23
N VAL A 92 -4.90 -4.43 -3.92
CA VAL A 92 -3.91 -3.37 -3.92
C VAL A 92 -3.44 -3.11 -2.49
N ARG A 93 -2.13 -2.97 -2.32
CA ARG A 93 -1.57 -2.67 -1.00
C ARG A 93 -0.39 -1.72 -1.06
N LYS A 94 -0.40 -0.76 -0.15
CA LYS A 94 0.73 0.13 0.13
C LYS A 94 1.77 -0.57 0.98
N GLU A 95 3.02 -0.55 0.53
CA GLU A 95 4.15 -0.94 1.35
C GLU A 95 4.68 0.24 2.18
N VAL A 96 5.05 -0.06 3.42
CA VAL A 96 5.67 0.92 4.32
C VAL A 96 7.18 0.97 4.06
N GLY A 97 7.62 2.05 3.44
CA GLY A 97 9.01 2.37 3.13
C GLY A 97 9.24 3.88 3.03
N VAL A 98 10.50 4.29 2.80
CA VAL A 98 10.87 5.70 2.57
C VAL A 98 10.19 6.23 1.30
N PHE A 99 10.24 5.42 0.24
CA PHE A 99 9.52 5.67 -1.00
C PHE A 99 8.25 4.82 -1.04
N GLN A 100 7.20 5.38 -1.62
CA GLN A 100 5.92 4.71 -1.75
C GLN A 100 6.02 3.61 -2.80
N VAL A 101 5.70 2.39 -2.39
CA VAL A 101 5.53 1.25 -3.31
C VAL A 101 4.14 0.71 -3.10
N ILE A 102 3.39 0.60 -4.18
CA ILE A 102 2.06 0.03 -4.20
C ILE A 102 2.16 -1.28 -4.97
N THR A 103 1.87 -2.38 -4.30
CA THR A 103 1.97 -3.70 -4.89
C THR A 103 0.57 -4.20 -5.23
N TYR A 104 0.43 -4.71 -6.46
CA TYR A 104 -0.79 -5.35 -6.93
C TYR A 104 -0.63 -6.86 -6.76
N PHE A 105 -1.58 -7.47 -6.07
CA PHE A 105 -1.62 -8.90 -5.85
C PHE A 105 -2.84 -9.53 -6.50
N GLY A 106 -2.64 -10.67 -7.14
CA GLY A 106 -3.75 -11.54 -7.50
C GLY A 106 -4.42 -12.13 -6.26
N LEU A 107 -5.62 -12.67 -6.47
CA LEU A 107 -6.37 -13.37 -5.41
C LEU A 107 -5.66 -14.64 -4.92
N ASP A 108 -4.70 -15.14 -5.71
CA ASP A 108 -3.81 -16.24 -5.41
C ASP A 108 -2.59 -15.83 -4.54
N GLY A 109 -2.46 -14.55 -4.19
CA GLY A 109 -1.34 -14.02 -3.40
C GLY A 109 -0.07 -13.74 -4.21
N ASN A 110 -0.10 -13.95 -5.53
CA ASN A 110 1.01 -13.64 -6.41
C ASN A 110 1.09 -12.15 -6.70
N THR A 111 2.30 -11.64 -6.90
CA THR A 111 2.48 -10.26 -7.35
C THR A 111 2.26 -10.19 -8.83
N VAL A 112 1.32 -9.36 -9.25
CA VAL A 112 1.00 -9.16 -10.67
C VAL A 112 1.62 -7.87 -11.20
N GLY A 113 1.91 -6.91 -10.33
CA GLY A 113 2.64 -5.69 -10.69
C GLY A 113 2.95 -4.80 -9.49
N PHE A 114 3.60 -3.66 -9.75
CA PHE A 114 3.93 -2.67 -8.73
C PHE A 114 3.94 -1.25 -9.30
N LEU A 115 3.34 -0.30 -8.60
CA LEU A 115 3.50 1.13 -8.83
C LEU A 115 4.51 1.65 -7.81
N LYS A 116 5.73 1.94 -8.29
CA LYS A 116 6.87 2.25 -7.43
C LYS A 116 7.30 3.69 -7.63
N GLU A 117 7.48 4.40 -6.53
CA GLU A 117 8.15 5.69 -6.53
C GLU A 117 9.65 5.51 -6.81
N GLU A 118 10.13 6.12 -7.88
CA GLU A 118 11.49 5.98 -8.36
C GLU A 118 11.97 7.26 -9.03
N TYR A 119 13.27 7.53 -8.86
CA TYR A 119 13.94 8.73 -9.33
C TYR A 119 15.22 8.33 -10.06
N ASP A 120 15.47 8.94 -11.21
CA ASP A 120 16.56 8.54 -12.10
C ASP A 120 17.96 8.85 -11.52
N PHE A 121 18.07 9.92 -10.73
CA PHE A 121 19.34 10.35 -10.13
C PHE A 121 19.45 10.02 -8.64
N VAL A 122 20.63 9.56 -8.22
CA VAL A 122 20.94 9.23 -6.81
C VAL A 122 20.78 10.45 -5.90
N ILE A 123 21.27 11.62 -6.34
CA ILE A 123 21.16 12.88 -5.59
C ILE A 123 19.70 13.27 -5.39
N GLN A 124 18.89 13.16 -6.46
CA GLN A 124 17.45 13.43 -6.39
C GLN A 124 16.77 12.47 -5.41
N ARG A 125 17.13 11.18 -5.44
CA ARG A 125 16.61 10.19 -4.50
C ARG A 125 16.94 10.54 -3.04
N VAL A 126 18.18 10.93 -2.74
CA VAL A 126 18.57 11.34 -1.37
C VAL A 126 17.78 12.57 -0.93
N TRP A 127 17.67 13.58 -1.79
CA TRP A 127 16.93 14.79 -1.48
C TRP A 127 15.44 14.53 -1.24
N GLN A 128 14.83 13.70 -2.09
CA GLN A 128 13.42 13.32 -1.94
C GLN A 128 13.17 12.47 -0.70
N ALA A 129 14.14 11.62 -0.30
CA ALA A 129 14.04 10.91 0.97
C ALA A 129 14.00 11.88 2.17
N VAL A 130 14.86 12.89 2.18
CA VAL A 130 14.86 13.93 3.23
C VAL A 130 13.54 14.71 3.23
N LEU A 131 13.07 15.15 2.06
CA LEU A 131 11.79 15.84 1.93
C LEU A 131 10.60 14.97 2.32
N SER A 132 10.65 13.67 2.02
CA SER A 132 9.58 12.73 2.39
C SER A 132 9.43 12.57 3.90
N PHE A 133 10.53 12.71 4.63
CA PHE A 133 10.57 12.65 6.08
C PHE A 133 10.05 13.94 6.73
N LEU A 134 10.44 15.10 6.20
CA LEU A 134 10.12 16.42 6.78
C LEU A 134 8.76 16.99 6.31
N PHE A 135 8.41 16.81 5.04
CA PHE A 135 7.25 17.46 4.40
C PHE A 135 6.41 16.43 3.62
N LYS A 136 5.78 15.52 4.37
CA LYS A 136 4.99 14.42 3.82
C LYS A 136 3.93 14.94 2.84
N GLY A 137 4.06 14.55 1.58
CA GLY A 137 3.06 14.81 0.52
C GLY A 137 3.20 16.15 -0.20
N LEU A 138 4.14 17.02 0.19
CA LEU A 138 4.36 18.35 -0.40
C LEU A 138 5.45 18.38 -1.48
N TYR A 139 6.09 17.25 -1.78
CA TYR A 139 7.14 17.16 -2.79
C TYR A 139 6.64 16.51 -4.08
N LYS A 140 7.40 16.68 -5.17
CA LYS A 140 7.12 16.05 -6.46
C LYS A 140 7.44 14.56 -6.40
N GLN A 141 6.45 13.71 -6.67
CA GLN A 141 6.60 12.26 -6.66
C GLN A 141 6.57 11.72 -8.09
N GLN A 142 7.49 10.81 -8.41
CA GLN A 142 7.57 10.12 -9.70
C GLN A 142 7.31 8.65 -9.47
N PHE A 143 6.25 8.13 -10.06
CA PHE A 143 5.84 6.75 -9.96
C PHE A 143 5.96 6.07 -11.32
N TYR A 144 6.42 4.83 -11.32
CA TYR A 144 6.43 3.98 -12.50
C TYR A 144 5.61 2.73 -12.23
N LEU A 145 4.71 2.41 -13.16
CA LEU A 145 3.97 1.15 -13.13
C LEU A 145 4.82 0.09 -13.82
N TYR A 146 4.98 -1.03 -13.14
CA TYR A 146 5.68 -2.19 -13.63
C TYR A 146 4.79 -3.43 -13.65
N ASN A 147 4.94 -4.27 -14.66
CA ASN A 147 4.38 -5.62 -14.65
C ASN A 147 5.20 -6.57 -13.74
N HIS A 148 4.78 -7.83 -13.61
CA HIS A 148 5.50 -8.82 -12.82
C HIS A 148 6.92 -9.11 -13.35
N SER A 149 7.15 -8.91 -14.66
CA SER A 149 8.43 -9.10 -15.34
C SER A 149 9.40 -7.93 -15.14
N GLY A 150 8.95 -6.82 -14.55
CA GLY A 150 9.76 -5.62 -14.32
C GLY A 150 9.85 -4.66 -15.50
N GLU A 151 9.00 -4.83 -16.50
CA GLU A 151 8.84 -3.89 -17.62
C GLU A 151 8.02 -2.67 -17.20
N ARG A 152 8.44 -1.48 -17.64
CA ARG A 152 7.74 -0.22 -17.38
C ARG A 152 6.54 -0.10 -18.32
N LEU A 153 5.35 0.01 -17.75
CA LEU A 153 4.11 0.16 -18.50
C LEU A 153 3.61 1.61 -18.54
N LEU A 154 3.89 2.40 -17.49
CA LEU A 154 3.33 3.74 -17.33
C LEU A 154 4.20 4.59 -16.43
N HIS A 155 4.26 5.89 -16.72
CA HIS A 155 4.86 6.88 -15.83
C HIS A 155 3.77 7.80 -15.28
N VAL A 156 3.74 7.96 -13.96
CA VAL A 156 2.77 8.79 -13.25
C VAL A 156 3.50 9.78 -12.36
N GLN A 157 3.23 11.07 -12.55
CA GLN A 157 3.90 12.13 -11.82
C GLN A 157 2.92 12.92 -10.96
N LYS A 158 3.12 12.94 -9.64
CA LYS A 158 2.39 13.81 -8.73
C LYS A 158 2.99 15.22 -8.77
N LYS A 159 2.16 16.25 -9.03
CA LYS A 159 2.59 17.65 -8.89
C LYS A 159 2.81 18.01 -7.42
N MET A 160 3.72 18.95 -7.20
CA MET A 160 3.97 19.53 -5.89
C MET A 160 2.73 20.27 -5.37
N GLY A 161 2.43 20.16 -4.08
CA GLY A 161 1.37 20.92 -3.42
C GLY A 161 0.41 20.08 -2.58
N VAL A 162 -0.51 20.77 -1.90
CA VAL A 162 -1.51 20.18 -1.00
C VAL A 162 -2.60 19.43 -1.77
N ARG A 163 -2.93 19.91 -2.98
CA ARG A 163 -3.92 19.29 -3.85
C ARG A 163 -3.32 18.11 -4.59
N ASN A 164 -4.11 17.05 -4.70
CA ASN A 164 -3.63 15.82 -5.30
C ASN A 164 -3.92 15.85 -6.79
N PHE A 165 -2.82 15.92 -7.53
CA PHE A 165 -2.81 16.09 -8.97
C PHE A 165 -1.74 15.18 -9.54
N TYR A 166 -2.16 14.27 -10.41
CA TYR A 166 -1.29 13.29 -11.04
C TYR A 166 -1.35 13.45 -12.55
N ILE A 167 -0.19 13.46 -13.21
CA ILE A 167 -0.06 13.45 -14.67
C ILE A 167 0.31 12.03 -15.08
N PHE A 168 -0.38 11.51 -16.08
CA PHE A 168 -0.12 10.20 -16.65
C PHE A 168 0.57 10.38 -18.00
N SER A 169 1.68 9.69 -18.18
CA SER A 169 2.47 9.67 -19.40
C SER A 169 2.78 8.23 -19.81
N ASN A 170 2.93 8.00 -21.11
CA ASN A 170 3.45 6.74 -21.62
C ASN A 170 4.96 6.59 -21.29
N VAL A 171 5.54 5.45 -21.66
CA VAL A 171 6.96 5.14 -21.45
C VAL A 171 7.87 6.15 -22.18
N ASP A 172 7.45 6.66 -23.33
CA ASP A 172 8.17 7.68 -24.11
C ASP A 172 8.00 9.12 -23.56
N GLY A 173 7.28 9.29 -22.45
CA GLY A 173 7.03 10.59 -21.83
C GLY A 173 5.88 11.40 -22.43
N LYS A 174 5.20 10.91 -23.48
CA LYS A 174 4.01 11.53 -24.07
C LYS A 174 2.86 11.51 -23.06
N LYS A 175 2.29 12.68 -22.78
CA LYS A 175 1.18 12.85 -21.85
C LYS A 175 -0.09 12.16 -22.38
N ILE A 176 -0.73 11.39 -21.52
CA ILE A 176 -2.02 10.71 -21.76
C ILE A 176 -3.17 11.49 -21.12
N GLY A 177 -2.99 11.93 -19.87
CA GLY A 177 -4.06 12.60 -19.12
C GLY A 177 -3.65 13.07 -17.74
N GLU A 178 -4.62 13.57 -16.98
CA GLU A 178 -4.43 14.12 -15.63
C GLU A 178 -5.54 13.65 -14.70
N LEU A 179 -5.19 13.16 -13.51
CA LEU A 179 -6.13 12.86 -12.43
C LEU A 179 -6.08 13.98 -11.39
N LYS A 180 -7.21 14.62 -11.14
CA LYS A 180 -7.33 15.75 -10.21
C LYS A 180 -8.32 15.41 -9.10
N GLN A 181 -7.91 15.64 -7.86
CA GLN A 181 -8.83 15.63 -6.74
C GLN A 181 -9.54 16.99 -6.65
N VAL A 182 -10.87 16.95 -6.62
CA VAL A 182 -11.75 18.10 -6.45
C VAL A 182 -12.54 17.90 -5.15
N LEU A 183 -12.63 18.95 -4.35
CA LEU A 183 -13.47 18.94 -3.16
C LEU A 183 -14.91 19.29 -3.59
N SER A 184 -15.84 18.36 -3.42
CA SER A 184 -17.27 18.64 -3.49
C SER A 184 -17.79 18.87 -2.06
N LEU A 185 -18.85 19.68 -1.91
CA LEU A 185 -19.43 20.10 -0.62
C LEU A 185 -19.71 18.94 0.36
N THR A 186 -19.93 17.73 -0.17
CA THR A 186 -20.29 16.54 0.62
C THR A 186 -19.37 15.35 0.40
N LYS A 187 -18.45 15.37 -0.58
CA LYS A 187 -17.65 14.20 -0.99
C LYS A 187 -16.31 14.62 -1.59
N TRP A 188 -15.30 13.77 -1.43
CA TRP A 188 -14.09 13.86 -2.25
C TRP A 188 -14.38 13.27 -3.62
N GLU A 189 -14.18 14.06 -4.67
CA GLU A 189 -14.34 13.60 -6.04
C GLU A 189 -12.98 13.57 -6.72
N TRP A 190 -12.79 12.61 -7.62
CA TRP A 190 -11.67 12.64 -8.54
C TRP A 190 -12.17 12.66 -9.96
N ILE A 191 -11.49 13.43 -10.78
CA ILE A 191 -11.84 13.60 -12.18
C ILE A 191 -10.59 13.29 -12.98
N PHE A 192 -10.73 12.39 -13.95
CA PHE A 192 -9.70 12.11 -14.95
C PHE A 192 -9.98 12.93 -16.20
N LEU A 193 -9.03 13.77 -16.58
CA LEU A 193 -9.09 14.63 -17.76
C LEU A 193 -8.10 14.14 -18.82
N GLY A 194 -8.53 14.11 -20.07
CA GLY A 194 -7.66 13.84 -21.22
C GLY A 194 -6.72 15.01 -21.51
N VAL A 195 -5.87 14.84 -22.53
CA VAL A 195 -4.94 15.89 -22.98
C VAL A 195 -5.67 17.15 -23.44
N ASP A 196 -6.85 16.97 -24.05
CA ASP A 196 -7.75 18.03 -24.52
C ASP A 196 -8.57 18.70 -23.39
N GLY A 197 -8.38 18.25 -22.14
CA GLY A 197 -9.10 18.76 -20.97
C GLY A 197 -10.52 18.22 -20.84
N LYS A 198 -10.97 17.31 -21.72
CA LYS A 198 -12.27 16.66 -21.57
C LYS A 198 -12.22 15.63 -20.46
N GLU A 199 -13.32 15.50 -19.73
CA GLU A 199 -13.48 14.48 -18.71
C GLU A 199 -13.71 13.10 -19.34
N PHE A 200 -12.89 12.12 -18.96
CA PHE A 200 -13.00 10.73 -19.39
C PHE A 200 -13.60 9.83 -18.31
N GLY A 201 -13.46 10.19 -17.04
CA GLY A 201 -13.97 9.39 -15.95
C GLY A 201 -14.02 10.15 -14.63
N LYS A 202 -14.93 9.72 -13.78
CA LYS A 202 -15.18 10.29 -12.46
C LYS A 202 -15.16 9.21 -11.40
N VAL A 203 -14.56 9.53 -10.27
CA VAL A 203 -14.53 8.70 -9.08
C VAL A 203 -15.49 9.30 -8.08
N THR A 204 -16.42 8.47 -7.64
CA THR A 204 -17.38 8.80 -6.59
C THR A 204 -17.18 7.83 -5.44
N GLY A 205 -16.98 8.36 -4.24
CA GLY A 205 -16.81 7.57 -3.01
C GLY A 205 -17.78 7.99 -1.92
N ASP A 206 -17.89 7.17 -0.89
CA ASP A 206 -18.42 7.57 0.40
C ASP A 206 -17.42 8.50 1.13
N LEU A 207 -17.89 9.24 2.14
CA LEU A 207 -17.07 10.16 2.92
C LEU A 207 -15.99 9.44 3.74
N SER A 208 -16.30 8.22 4.21
CA SER A 208 -15.35 7.30 4.83
C SER A 208 -14.34 6.73 3.85
N ALA A 209 -14.63 6.85 2.55
CA ALA A 209 -13.83 6.40 1.42
C ALA A 209 -13.50 4.89 1.44
N THR A 210 -14.33 4.15 2.18
CA THR A 210 -14.36 2.70 2.33
C THR A 210 -14.84 2.01 1.07
N MET A 211 -15.67 2.68 0.26
CA MET A 211 -16.09 2.21 -1.04
C MET A 211 -16.00 3.33 -2.07
N GLN A 212 -15.25 3.08 -3.14
CA GLN A 212 -15.06 4.03 -4.22
C GLN A 212 -15.41 3.38 -5.54
N LYS A 213 -16.22 4.07 -6.33
CA LYS A 213 -16.64 3.64 -7.66
C LYS A 213 -16.07 4.60 -8.68
N ILE A 214 -15.42 4.05 -9.70
CA ILE A 214 -14.84 4.79 -10.80
C ILE A 214 -15.66 4.45 -12.05
N ASN A 215 -16.37 5.44 -12.54
CA ASN A 215 -17.17 5.32 -13.75
C ASN A 215 -16.47 6.09 -14.87
N TRP A 216 -16.13 5.36 -15.93
CA TRP A 216 -15.52 5.91 -17.12
C TRP A 216 -16.54 6.03 -18.24
N ARG A 217 -16.35 7.00 -19.14
CA ARG A 217 -17.30 7.29 -20.23
C ARG A 217 -17.29 6.23 -21.33
N ASP A 218 -16.22 5.46 -21.43
CA ASP A 218 -16.04 4.35 -22.37
C ASP A 218 -16.73 3.04 -21.93
N GLY A 219 -17.52 3.09 -20.85
CA GLY A 219 -18.19 1.93 -20.27
C GLY A 219 -17.33 1.10 -19.32
N THR A 220 -16.07 1.51 -19.05
CA THR A 220 -15.25 0.87 -18.01
C THR A 220 -15.76 1.24 -16.61
N HIS A 221 -15.83 0.24 -15.74
CA HIS A 221 -16.26 0.41 -14.34
C HIS A 221 -15.25 -0.24 -13.40
N ILE A 222 -14.86 0.48 -12.36
CA ILE A 222 -13.93 -0.04 -11.34
C ILE A 222 -14.50 0.24 -9.96
N ASP A 223 -14.66 -0.82 -9.19
CA ASP A 223 -15.07 -0.74 -7.79
C ASP A 223 -13.87 -1.04 -6.89
N VAL A 224 -13.63 -0.17 -5.92
CA VAL A 224 -12.60 -0.30 -4.89
C VAL A 224 -13.30 -0.43 -3.55
N LYS A 225 -12.99 -1.51 -2.83
CA LYS A 225 -13.48 -1.77 -1.47
C LYS A 225 -12.29 -1.86 -0.51
N GLU A 226 -12.19 -0.89 0.38
CA GLU A 226 -11.17 -0.84 1.41
C GLU A 226 -11.32 -2.03 2.37
N ASP A 227 -10.20 -2.70 2.67
CA ASP A 227 -10.12 -3.93 3.46
C ASP A 227 -11.12 -5.03 3.06
N GLY A 228 -11.62 -4.96 1.82
CA GLY A 228 -12.63 -5.85 1.25
C GLY A 228 -12.06 -7.18 0.77
N ILE A 229 -11.24 -7.85 1.57
CA ILE A 229 -10.56 -9.10 1.16
C ILE A 229 -11.61 -10.19 0.90
N PRO A 230 -11.70 -10.76 -0.33
CA PRO A 230 -12.66 -11.81 -0.63
C PRO A 230 -12.26 -13.12 0.06
N LEU A 231 -13.25 -13.95 0.43
CA LEU A 231 -13.06 -15.19 1.21
C LEU A 231 -11.96 -16.10 0.64
N GLU A 232 -11.91 -16.23 -0.68
CA GLU A 232 -10.90 -17.02 -1.41
C GLU A 232 -9.46 -16.54 -1.21
N ALA A 233 -9.28 -15.24 -0.96
CA ALA A 233 -7.98 -14.60 -0.77
C ALA A 233 -7.65 -14.34 0.71
N VAL A 234 -8.60 -14.57 1.64
CA VAL A 234 -8.42 -14.34 3.08
C VAL A 234 -7.15 -15.02 3.59
N LYS A 235 -6.87 -16.27 3.18
CA LYS A 235 -5.67 -16.99 3.65
C LYS A 235 -4.35 -16.27 3.34
N TYR A 236 -4.30 -15.45 2.29
CA TYR A 236 -3.14 -14.66 1.90
C TYR A 236 -3.10 -13.29 2.60
N PHE A 237 -4.25 -12.67 2.87
CA PHE A 237 -4.31 -11.27 3.30
C PHE A 237 -4.84 -11.03 4.73
N SER A 238 -5.31 -12.06 5.46
CA SER A 238 -6.09 -11.96 6.72
C SER A 238 -5.45 -11.17 7.87
N ALA A 239 -4.15 -10.93 7.85
CA ALA A 239 -3.42 -10.20 8.90
C ALA A 239 -2.69 -8.96 8.37
N SER A 240 -2.89 -8.69 7.09
CA SER A 240 -2.01 -7.86 6.31
C SER A 240 -2.76 -6.66 5.71
N GLY A 241 -4.08 -6.79 5.57
CA GLY A 241 -4.93 -5.73 5.00
C GLY A 241 -4.68 -5.53 3.51
N GLY A 242 -5.42 -4.58 2.93
CA GLY A 242 -5.36 -4.24 1.51
C GLY A 242 -6.76 -4.13 0.93
N SER A 243 -6.88 -3.32 -0.12
CA SER A 243 -8.17 -3.01 -0.71
C SER A 243 -8.40 -3.89 -1.93
N LEU A 244 -9.59 -4.48 -2.02
CA LEU A 244 -10.01 -5.23 -3.19
C LEU A 244 -10.42 -4.25 -4.27
N VAL A 245 -9.87 -4.44 -5.46
CA VAL A 245 -10.27 -3.75 -6.67
C VAL A 245 -10.92 -4.76 -7.61
N THR A 246 -12.10 -4.42 -8.10
CA THR A 246 -12.81 -5.14 -9.16
C THR A 246 -12.89 -4.22 -10.37
N ALA A 247 -12.20 -4.58 -11.45
CA ALA A 247 -12.14 -3.83 -12.69
C ALA A 247 -12.90 -4.57 -13.81
N SER A 248 -13.91 -3.92 -14.35
CA SER A 248 -14.62 -4.32 -15.57
C SER A 248 -14.24 -3.34 -16.68
N ILE A 249 -13.14 -3.64 -17.38
CA ILE A 249 -12.62 -2.79 -18.47
C ILE A 249 -13.32 -3.16 -19.77
N SER A 250 -13.87 -2.15 -20.45
CA SER A 250 -14.52 -2.31 -21.75
C SER A 250 -13.51 -2.78 -22.80
N GLU A 251 -13.93 -3.63 -23.74
CA GLU A 251 -13.12 -3.99 -24.91
C GLU A 251 -12.84 -2.78 -25.81
N GLN A 252 -13.70 -1.78 -25.77
CA GLN A 252 -13.60 -0.51 -26.49
C GLN A 252 -12.95 0.59 -25.64
N ALA A 253 -12.17 0.22 -24.61
CA ALA A 253 -11.53 1.20 -23.73
C ALA A 253 -10.67 2.20 -24.50
N GLU A 254 -10.86 3.49 -24.22
CA GLU A 254 -10.20 4.58 -24.95
C GLU A 254 -8.77 4.84 -24.46
N LEU A 255 -8.43 4.39 -23.25
CA LEU A 255 -7.11 4.55 -22.65
C LEU A 255 -6.37 3.21 -22.55
N PRO A 256 -5.03 3.21 -22.43
CA PRO A 256 -4.29 2.00 -22.13
C PRO A 256 -4.71 1.41 -20.78
N ARG A 257 -4.86 0.08 -20.69
CA ARG A 257 -5.26 -0.63 -19.46
C ARG A 257 -4.49 -0.15 -18.23
N ALA A 258 -3.17 0.01 -18.36
CA ALA A 258 -2.27 0.51 -17.31
C ALA A 258 -2.75 1.79 -16.60
N VAL A 259 -3.46 2.69 -17.30
CA VAL A 259 -4.02 3.91 -16.72
C VAL A 259 -5.11 3.59 -15.71
N TYR A 260 -6.08 2.75 -16.07
CA TYR A 260 -7.17 2.33 -15.19
C TYR A 260 -6.65 1.67 -13.90
N TYR A 261 -5.71 0.73 -14.03
CA TYR A 261 -5.08 0.07 -12.88
C TYR A 261 -4.32 1.06 -12.00
N SER A 262 -3.54 1.98 -12.59
CA SER A 262 -2.80 2.99 -11.82
C SER A 262 -3.70 3.98 -11.10
N VAL A 263 -4.79 4.42 -11.75
CA VAL A 263 -5.79 5.29 -11.15
C VAL A 263 -6.43 4.59 -9.95
N SER A 264 -6.83 3.32 -10.10
CA SER A 264 -7.42 2.54 -9.00
C SER A 264 -6.48 2.46 -7.78
N ALA A 265 -5.18 2.25 -8.00
CA ALA A 265 -4.19 2.19 -6.93
C ALA A 265 -3.96 3.52 -6.22
N ILE A 266 -3.86 4.62 -6.97
CA ILE A 266 -3.65 5.96 -6.41
C ILE A 266 -4.82 6.38 -5.51
N ILE A 267 -6.03 6.05 -5.94
CA ILE A 267 -7.28 6.37 -5.24
C ILE A 267 -7.41 5.54 -3.96
N THR A 268 -6.96 4.29 -3.99
CA THR A 268 -7.01 3.37 -2.86
C THR A 268 -6.14 3.82 -1.67
N ILE A 269 -4.99 4.44 -1.94
CA ILE A 269 -3.88 4.54 -0.95
C ILE A 269 -3.76 5.90 -0.26
N LYS A 270 -4.67 6.78 -0.64
CA LYS A 270 -4.61 8.17 -0.31
C LYS A 270 -5.80 8.62 0.56
N ASN A 271 -6.61 7.64 0.98
CA ASN A 271 -7.31 7.67 2.26
C ASN A 271 -6.41 7.08 3.34
#